data_AF-A0A9X0ZTZ7-F1
#
_entry.id   AF-A0A9X0ZTZ7-F1
#
_cell.length_a   1.000
_cell.length_b   1.000
_cell.length_c   1.000
_cell.angle_alpha   90.00
_cell.angle_beta   90.00
_cell.angle_gamma   90.00
#
_symmetry.space_group_name_H-M   'P 1'
#
loop_
_entity.id
_entity.type
_entity.pdbx_description
1 polymer ?
#
loop_
_entity_poly.entity_id
_entity_poly.type
_entity_poly.pdbx_seq_one_letter_code
_entity_poly.pdbx_strand_id
1 'polypeptide(L)'
;MNKKELVIRLKHYHSFWYDLLEDKNAVAEYFDTKDLIKKKLIEIEKKLEKNSKFVYFICSREKIRFDITKKPRYKCFSSSTVYIPIIMGNKRKTISVFLPEFKDASKENRPKVETTAKYITFSFCNGNKKTIPIHKFIEDSKIILEHSNKVEYIGYTKNPSSRPTNGAHAGLSTILYNLMTSNKN
;
A
#
# COMPACT_ATOMS: atom_id res chain seq x y z
N MET A 1 -1.76 -38.59 6.66
CA MET A 1 -0.92 -37.82 7.61
C MET A 1 -1.48 -36.40 7.72
N ASN A 2 -2.04 -36.02 8.88
CA ASN A 2 -2.42 -34.62 9.12
C ASN A 2 -1.16 -33.77 9.29
N LYS A 3 -0.88 -32.87 8.34
CA LYS A 3 0.16 -31.85 8.49
C LYS A 3 -0.23 -30.94 9.64
N LYS A 4 0.54 -30.92 10.72
CA LYS A 4 0.42 -29.90 11.76
C LYS A 4 0.84 -28.57 11.15
N GLU A 5 -0.08 -27.62 11.10
CA GLU A 5 0.16 -26.27 10.60
C GLU A 5 0.58 -25.37 11.77
N LEU A 6 1.73 -24.70 11.64
CA LEU A 6 2.17 -23.67 12.58
C LEU A 6 1.72 -22.30 12.05
N VAL A 7 0.77 -21.67 12.73
CA VAL A 7 0.28 -20.33 12.40
C VAL A 7 0.93 -19.30 13.32
N ILE A 8 1.73 -18.40 12.75
CA ILE A 8 2.34 -17.27 13.47
C ILE A 8 1.58 -15.99 13.13
N ARG A 9 1.11 -15.28 14.15
CA ARG A 9 0.45 -13.97 14.00
C ARG A 9 1.37 -12.85 14.48
N LEU A 10 1.71 -11.94 13.57
CA LEU A 10 2.45 -10.72 13.93
C LEU A 10 1.50 -9.76 14.65
N LYS A 11 1.86 -9.35 15.88
CA LYS A 11 1.10 -8.33 16.63
C LYS A 11 1.33 -6.92 16.08
N HIS A 12 2.56 -6.64 15.65
CA HIS A 12 2.96 -5.37 15.07
C HIS A 12 3.86 -5.65 13.87
N TYR A 13 3.59 -4.98 12.76
CA TYR A 13 4.42 -5.05 11.57
C TYR A 13 4.38 -3.71 10.83
N HIS A 14 5.40 -3.48 10.01
CA HIS A 14 5.44 -2.35 9.10
C HIS A 14 5.73 -2.89 7.71
N SER A 15 4.86 -2.54 6.76
CA SER A 15 4.99 -2.96 5.38
C SER A 15 5.35 -1.77 4.49
N PHE A 16 6.14 -2.05 3.47
CA PHE A 16 6.58 -1.11 2.46
C PHE A 16 6.48 -1.78 1.10
N TRP A 17 6.06 -1.02 0.09
CA TRP A 17 5.78 -1.57 -1.22
C TRP A 17 6.83 -1.12 -2.21
N TYR A 18 7.45 -2.09 -2.88
CA TYR A 18 8.62 -1.90 -3.73
C TYR A 18 8.32 -1.04 -4.96
N ASP A 19 7.09 -1.11 -5.48
CA ASP A 19 6.63 -0.32 -6.62
C ASP A 19 6.53 1.19 -6.37
N LEU A 20 6.58 1.59 -5.10
CA LEU A 20 6.72 2.99 -4.69
C LEU A 20 8.19 3.44 -4.60
N LEU A 21 9.15 2.49 -4.53
CA LEU A 21 10.59 2.76 -4.45
C LEU A 21 11.23 2.93 -5.84
N GLU A 22 10.68 2.26 -6.84
CA GLU A 22 11.25 2.19 -8.20
C GLU A 22 11.00 3.46 -9.03
N ASP A 23 10.00 4.26 -8.67
CA ASP A 23 9.50 5.34 -9.50
C ASP A 23 9.50 6.69 -8.77
N LYS A 24 10.58 7.44 -8.97
CA LYS A 24 10.79 8.76 -8.35
C LYS A 24 9.87 9.86 -8.93
N ASN A 25 9.30 9.64 -10.12
CA ASN A 25 8.62 10.67 -10.90
C ASN A 25 7.08 10.49 -10.98
N ALA A 26 6.52 9.43 -10.38
CA ALA A 26 5.07 9.15 -10.46
C ALA A 26 4.19 9.91 -9.47
N VAL A 27 4.78 10.74 -8.60
CA VAL A 27 4.05 11.65 -7.72
C VAL A 27 4.57 13.05 -7.93
N ALA A 28 3.68 14.02 -7.77
CA ALA A 28 4.02 15.43 -7.72
C ALA A 28 5.36 15.68 -7.00
N GLU A 29 6.14 16.62 -7.53
CA GLU A 29 7.56 16.88 -7.20
C GLU A 29 7.91 16.93 -5.70
N TYR A 30 6.92 17.07 -4.81
CA TYR A 30 7.04 17.14 -3.37
C TYR A 30 7.09 15.79 -2.62
N PHE A 31 6.98 14.63 -3.29
CA PHE A 31 6.81 13.34 -2.59
C PHE A 31 7.94 12.32 -2.85
N ASP A 32 8.98 12.33 -2.02
CA ASP A 32 10.01 11.29 -2.01
C ASP A 32 9.59 10.10 -1.11
N THR A 33 9.12 9.04 -1.77
CA THR A 33 8.67 7.83 -1.07
C THR A 33 9.83 7.07 -0.40
N LYS A 34 11.05 7.15 -0.93
CA LYS A 34 12.22 6.47 -0.37
C LYS A 34 12.63 7.11 0.96
N ASP A 35 12.61 8.44 1.01
CA ASP A 35 12.89 9.19 2.22
C ASP A 35 11.83 8.97 3.29
N LEU A 36 10.55 8.88 2.92
CA LEU A 36 9.48 8.53 3.85
C LEU A 36 9.69 7.17 4.51
N ILE A 37 10.08 6.17 3.70
CA ILE A 37 10.36 4.80 4.17
C ILE A 37 11.58 4.81 5.10
N LYS A 38 12.65 5.49 4.71
CA LYS A 38 13.87 5.60 5.52
C LYS A 38 13.59 6.28 6.86
N LYS A 39 12.86 7.41 6.88
CA LYS A 39 12.46 8.09 8.12
C LYS A 39 11.66 7.18 9.03
N LYS A 40 10.70 6.44 8.48
CA LYS A 40 9.89 5.48 9.24
C LYS A 40 10.72 4.34 9.82
N LEU A 41 11.68 3.80 9.06
CA LEU A 41 12.59 2.77 9.58
C LEU A 41 13.49 3.28 10.70
N ILE A 42 13.97 4.52 10.61
CA ILE A 42 14.74 5.18 11.68
C ILE A 42 13.88 5.36 12.94
N GLU A 43 12.62 5.76 12.80
CA GLU A 43 11.69 5.87 13.94
C GLU A 43 11.42 4.53 14.61
N ILE A 44 11.28 3.46 13.82
CA ILE A 44 11.13 2.10 14.33
C ILE A 44 12.39 1.70 15.10
N GLU A 45 13.57 1.93 14.52
CA GLU A 45 14.85 1.62 15.15
C GLU A 45 15.03 2.34 16.50
N LYS A 46 14.64 3.61 16.59
CA LYS A 46 14.65 4.36 17.86
C LYS A 46 13.71 3.81 18.94
N LYS A 47 12.63 3.15 18.55
CA LYS A 47 11.62 2.57 19.46
C LYS A 47 11.96 1.15 19.90
N LEU A 48 12.95 0.52 19.27
CA LEU A 48 13.34 -0.86 19.59
C LEU A 48 14.31 -0.88 20.77
N GLU A 49 14.13 -1.87 21.66
CA GLU A 49 15.08 -2.13 22.74
C GLU A 49 16.43 -2.58 22.18
N LYS A 50 17.53 -2.27 22.89
CA LYS A 50 18.93 -2.47 22.48
C LYS A 50 19.30 -3.91 22.05
N ASN A 51 18.48 -4.90 22.41
CA ASN A 51 18.68 -6.32 22.11
C ASN A 51 17.61 -6.92 21.17
N SER A 52 16.75 -6.09 20.58
CA SER A 52 15.69 -6.56 19.68
C SER A 52 16.28 -7.13 18.38
N LYS A 53 15.84 -8.32 17.98
CA LYS A 53 16.18 -8.89 16.66
C LYS A 53 15.19 -8.39 15.63
N PHE A 54 15.67 -7.69 14.61
CA PHE A 54 14.82 -7.26 13.50
C PHE A 54 14.67 -8.38 12.49
N VAL A 55 13.44 -8.83 12.26
CA VAL A 55 13.09 -9.80 11.22
C VAL A 55 12.33 -9.06 10.11
N TYR A 56 12.71 -9.31 8.87
CA TYR A 56 12.02 -8.76 7.70
C TYR A 56 11.63 -9.87 6.74
N PHE A 57 10.56 -9.58 6.00
CA PHE A 57 9.99 -10.46 5.01
C PHE A 57 10.04 -9.74 3.65
N ILE A 58 10.47 -10.44 2.62
CA ILE A 58 10.22 -10.03 1.24
C ILE A 58 9.04 -10.86 0.77
N CYS A 59 7.96 -10.19 0.42
CA CYS A 59 6.75 -10.84 -0.01
C CYS A 59 6.40 -10.44 -1.44
N SER A 60 5.91 -11.40 -2.21
CA SER A 60 5.29 -11.17 -3.52
C SER A 60 3.76 -11.18 -3.39
N ARG A 61 3.09 -10.47 -4.29
CA ARG A 61 1.64 -10.44 -4.40
C ARG A 61 1.24 -9.99 -5.80
N GLU A 62 0.00 -10.26 -6.20
CA GLU A 62 -0.53 -9.66 -7.42
C GLU A 62 -0.47 -8.14 -7.36
N LYS A 63 -0.04 -7.52 -8.47
CA LYS A 63 0.04 -6.07 -8.62
C LYS A 63 -1.35 -5.44 -8.47
N ILE A 64 -1.47 -4.41 -7.65
CA ILE A 64 -2.74 -3.71 -7.41
C ILE A 64 -2.60 -2.25 -7.83
N ARG A 65 -3.53 -1.77 -8.64
CA ARG A 65 -3.58 -0.39 -9.14
C ARG A 65 -5.01 0.14 -9.08
N PHE A 66 -5.18 1.45 -9.02
CA PHE A 66 -6.48 2.03 -9.31
C PHE A 66 -6.76 1.90 -10.80
N ASP A 67 -8.01 1.60 -11.16
CA ASP A 67 -8.41 1.53 -12.57
C ASP A 67 -8.65 2.95 -13.09
N ILE A 68 -7.65 3.53 -13.76
CA ILE A 68 -7.71 4.89 -14.31
C ILE A 68 -8.72 5.04 -15.45
N THR A 69 -9.23 3.92 -16.00
CA THR A 69 -10.26 3.96 -17.06
C THR A 69 -11.67 4.24 -16.50
N LYS A 70 -11.86 4.10 -15.17
CA LYS A 70 -13.14 4.34 -14.51
C LYS A 70 -12.98 5.30 -13.33
N LYS A 71 -13.77 6.35 -13.30
CA LYS A 71 -13.73 7.34 -12.21
C LYS A 71 -14.34 6.77 -10.91
N PRO A 72 -13.76 7.07 -9.73
CA PRO A 72 -14.42 6.84 -8.45
C PRO A 72 -15.79 7.54 -8.41
N ARG A 73 -16.78 6.91 -7.77
CA ARG A 73 -18.14 7.45 -7.69
C ARG A 73 -18.74 7.22 -6.32
N TYR A 74 -19.49 8.20 -5.82
CA TYR A 74 -20.26 8.03 -4.60
C TYR A 74 -21.46 7.12 -4.84
N LYS A 75 -21.86 6.37 -3.81
CA LYS A 75 -23.11 5.61 -3.81
C LYS A 75 -24.30 6.56 -3.97
N CYS A 76 -25.31 6.16 -4.75
CA CYS A 76 -26.53 6.94 -4.86
C CYS A 76 -27.17 7.13 -3.48
N PHE A 77 -27.66 8.34 -3.19
CA PHE A 77 -28.25 8.73 -1.90
C PHE A 77 -27.33 8.61 -0.68
N SER A 78 -26.00 8.52 -0.86
CA SER A 78 -25.04 8.50 0.25
C SER A 78 -23.87 9.46 -0.04
N SER A 79 -23.60 10.35 0.92
CA SER A 79 -22.46 11.27 0.94
C SER A 79 -21.17 10.66 1.48
N SER A 80 -21.24 9.51 2.16
CA SER A 80 -20.12 8.88 2.86
C SER A 80 -19.54 7.65 2.19
N THR A 81 -20.27 6.98 1.29
CA THR A 81 -19.77 5.77 0.62
C THR A 81 -19.26 6.08 -0.78
N VAL A 82 -18.01 5.72 -1.05
CA VAL A 82 -17.35 5.86 -2.37
C VAL A 82 -17.01 4.48 -2.93
N TYR A 83 -17.43 4.24 -4.17
CA TYR A 83 -17.01 3.12 -4.98
C TYR A 83 -15.75 3.49 -5.76
N ILE A 84 -14.69 2.72 -5.56
CA ILE A 84 -13.38 2.97 -6.16
C ILE A 84 -12.99 1.77 -7.03
N PRO A 85 -12.86 1.96 -8.35
CA PRO A 85 -12.37 0.94 -9.26
C PRO A 85 -10.89 0.60 -9.03
N ILE A 86 -10.57 -0.69 -8.95
CA ILE A 86 -9.20 -1.21 -8.84
C ILE A 86 -8.95 -2.34 -9.84
N ILE A 87 -7.68 -2.51 -10.20
CA ILE A 87 -7.16 -3.63 -10.97
C ILE A 87 -6.23 -4.42 -10.06
N MET A 88 -6.49 -5.71 -9.88
CA MET A 88 -5.64 -6.63 -9.14
C MET A 88 -5.24 -7.75 -10.09
N GLY A 89 -3.95 -7.77 -10.45
CA GLY A 89 -3.49 -8.61 -11.54
C GLY A 89 -4.22 -8.28 -12.83
N ASN A 90 -4.96 -9.25 -13.36
CA ASN A 90 -5.77 -9.09 -14.59
C ASN A 90 -7.26 -8.89 -14.28
N LYS A 91 -7.64 -8.88 -13.01
CA LYS A 91 -9.03 -8.80 -12.56
C LYS A 91 -9.37 -7.37 -12.20
N ARG A 92 -10.47 -6.86 -12.77
CA ARG A 92 -11.05 -5.56 -12.37
C ARG A 92 -12.06 -5.78 -11.26
N LYS A 93 -12.00 -4.95 -10.22
CA LYS A 93 -12.92 -4.97 -9.08
C LYS A 93 -13.31 -3.56 -8.70
N THR A 94 -14.39 -3.43 -7.94
CA THR A 94 -14.79 -2.16 -7.32
C THR A 94 -14.85 -2.38 -5.82
N ILE A 95 -14.07 -1.60 -5.09
CA ILE A 95 -14.09 -1.60 -3.62
C ILE A 95 -15.02 -0.50 -3.14
N SER A 96 -15.70 -0.74 -2.02
CA SER A 96 -16.57 0.23 -1.36
C SER A 96 -15.86 0.73 -0.12
N VAL A 97 -15.71 2.05 0.02
CA VAL A 97 -15.07 2.68 1.17
C VAL A 97 -16.04 3.63 1.83
N PHE A 98 -16.17 3.48 3.14
CA PHE A 98 -16.99 4.35 3.98
C PHE A 98 -16.12 5.45 4.59
N LEU A 99 -16.53 6.70 4.36
CA LEU A 99 -15.90 7.91 4.87
C LEU A 99 -16.81 8.48 5.98
N PRO A 100 -16.59 8.08 7.25
CA PRO A 100 -17.49 8.43 8.35
C PRO A 100 -17.61 9.94 8.55
N GLU A 101 -16.52 10.67 8.32
CA GLU A 101 -16.41 12.14 8.43
C GLU A 101 -17.41 12.89 7.53
N PHE A 102 -17.94 12.23 6.48
CA PHE A 102 -18.85 12.83 5.51
C PHE A 102 -20.26 12.22 5.54
N LYS A 103 -20.62 11.49 6.60
CA LYS A 103 -21.94 10.84 6.73
C LYS A 103 -23.11 11.80 6.55
N ASP A 104 -23.00 12.98 7.13
CA ASP A 104 -24.05 14.00 7.13
C ASP A 104 -23.71 15.21 6.23
N ALA A 105 -22.63 15.11 5.44
CA ALA A 105 -22.21 16.17 4.54
C ALA A 105 -23.18 16.31 3.35
N SER A 106 -23.42 17.55 2.90
CA SER A 106 -24.12 17.82 1.66
C SER A 106 -23.32 17.30 0.45
N LYS A 107 -23.98 17.13 -0.70
CA LYS A 107 -23.32 16.69 -1.94
C LYS A 107 -22.20 17.63 -2.40
N GLU A 108 -22.29 18.91 -2.06
CA GLU A 108 -21.30 19.95 -2.39
C GLU A 108 -20.08 19.90 -1.47
N ASN A 109 -20.27 19.46 -0.22
CA ASN A 109 -19.22 19.43 0.79
C ASN A 109 -18.43 18.12 0.82
N ARG A 110 -18.82 17.12 0.04
CA ARG A 110 -18.06 15.86 -0.06
C ARG A 110 -16.75 16.07 -0.84
N PRO A 111 -15.65 15.38 -0.48
CA PRO A 111 -14.38 15.55 -1.16
C PRO A 111 -14.47 15.04 -2.61
N LYS A 112 -13.83 15.77 -3.52
CA LYS A 112 -13.56 15.27 -4.88
C LYS A 112 -12.52 14.15 -4.78
N VAL A 113 -12.80 13.02 -5.42
CA VAL A 113 -11.93 11.83 -5.38
C VAL A 113 -11.33 11.61 -6.76
N GLU A 114 -10.01 11.62 -6.84
CA GLU A 114 -9.24 11.40 -8.07
C GLU A 114 -8.21 10.30 -7.84
N THR A 115 -7.91 9.53 -8.88
CA THR A 115 -6.98 8.40 -8.80
C THR A 115 -5.99 8.43 -9.96
N THR A 116 -4.72 8.22 -9.65
CA THR A 116 -3.72 7.73 -10.61
C THR A 116 -3.56 6.23 -10.40
N ALA A 117 -2.76 5.54 -11.23
CA ALA A 117 -2.57 4.10 -11.09
C ALA A 117 -2.09 3.68 -9.67
N LYS A 118 -1.31 4.52 -8.99
CA LYS A 118 -0.68 4.22 -7.69
C LYS A 118 -1.28 4.99 -6.51
N TYR A 119 -2.00 6.10 -6.75
CA TYR A 119 -2.42 7.03 -5.70
C TYR A 119 -3.89 7.41 -5.81
N ILE A 120 -4.50 7.68 -4.66
CA ILE A 120 -5.82 8.31 -4.54
C ILE A 120 -5.66 9.65 -3.85
N THR A 121 -6.34 10.66 -4.37
CA THR A 121 -6.32 12.02 -3.87
C THR A 121 -7.73 12.46 -3.52
N PHE A 122 -7.91 12.90 -2.28
CA PHE A 122 -9.11 13.55 -1.79
C PHE A 122 -8.86 15.06 -1.76
N SER A 123 -9.65 15.83 -2.52
CA SER A 123 -9.63 17.30 -2.48
C SER A 123 -10.85 17.78 -1.72
N PHE A 124 -10.63 18.50 -0.61
CA PHE A 124 -11.67 18.99 0.28
C PHE A 124 -12.09 20.43 -0.11
N CYS A 125 -13.30 20.84 0.30
CA CYS A 125 -13.84 22.16 -0.01
C CYS A 125 -13.02 23.33 0.57
N ASN A 126 -12.30 23.10 1.66
CA ASN A 126 -11.38 24.06 2.28
C ASN A 126 -10.03 24.21 1.54
N GLY A 127 -9.88 23.60 0.36
CA GLY A 127 -8.65 23.64 -0.43
C GLY A 127 -7.60 22.60 -0.05
N ASN A 128 -7.75 21.92 1.09
CA ASN A 128 -6.81 20.88 1.52
C ASN A 128 -6.87 19.67 0.57
N LYS A 129 -5.72 19.01 0.39
CA LYS A 129 -5.61 17.78 -0.39
C LYS A 129 -4.92 16.69 0.43
N LYS A 130 -5.44 15.47 0.35
CA LYS A 130 -4.85 14.29 0.97
C LYS A 130 -4.61 13.23 -0.09
N THR A 131 -3.34 12.94 -0.35
CA THR A 131 -2.90 11.91 -1.30
C THR A 131 -2.43 10.68 -0.54
N ILE A 132 -2.90 9.50 -0.93
CA ILE A 132 -2.61 8.23 -0.26
C ILE A 132 -2.19 7.20 -1.33
N PRO A 133 -1.08 6.46 -1.15
CA PRO A 133 -0.74 5.35 -2.04
C PRO A 133 -1.74 4.19 -1.85
N ILE A 134 -2.05 3.48 -2.94
CA ILE A 134 -3.08 2.43 -2.97
C ILE A 134 -2.93 1.39 -1.87
N HIS A 135 -1.70 0.98 -1.58
CA HIS A 135 -1.42 -0.07 -0.62
C HIS A 135 -1.76 0.35 0.80
N LYS A 136 -1.37 1.59 1.16
CA LYS A 136 -1.76 2.18 2.44
C LYS A 136 -3.26 2.42 2.51
N PHE A 137 -3.86 2.87 1.40
CA PHE A 137 -5.31 3.07 1.33
C PHE A 137 -6.09 1.78 1.60
N ILE A 138 -5.66 0.65 1.04
CA ILE A 138 -6.27 -0.67 1.26
C ILE A 138 -6.11 -1.11 2.71
N GLU A 139 -4.93 -0.94 3.29
CA GLU A 139 -4.63 -1.27 4.69
C GLU A 139 -5.47 -0.41 5.67
N ASP A 140 -5.44 0.91 5.52
CA ASP A 140 -6.16 1.87 6.35
C ASP A 140 -7.69 1.66 6.25
N SER A 141 -8.18 1.29 5.05
CA SER A 141 -9.59 0.99 4.81
C SER A 141 -10.00 -0.42 5.27
N LYS A 142 -9.07 -1.22 5.83
CA LYS A 142 -9.29 -2.61 6.25
C LYS A 142 -9.90 -3.49 5.15
N ILE A 143 -9.55 -3.22 3.89
CA ILE A 143 -10.06 -3.97 2.76
C ILE A 143 -9.36 -5.32 2.73
N ILE A 144 -10.12 -6.39 2.97
CA ILE A 144 -9.63 -7.75 2.83
C ILE A 144 -9.57 -8.07 1.34
N LEU A 145 -8.37 -8.30 0.85
CA LEU A 145 -8.15 -8.78 -0.51
C LEU A 145 -8.15 -10.30 -0.48
N GLU A 146 -8.80 -10.92 -1.45
CA GLU A 146 -8.93 -12.38 -1.57
C GLU A 146 -7.60 -13.15 -1.66
N HIS A 147 -6.50 -12.47 -1.98
CA HIS A 147 -5.19 -13.11 -2.16
C HIS A 147 -4.22 -12.64 -1.08
N SER A 148 -3.64 -13.60 -0.37
CA SER A 148 -2.56 -13.37 0.58
C SER A 148 -1.25 -13.05 -0.12
N ASN A 149 -0.37 -12.34 0.60
CA ASN A 149 1.01 -12.18 0.14
C ASN A 149 1.74 -13.52 0.30
N LYS A 150 2.57 -13.89 -0.68
CA LYS A 150 3.48 -15.04 -0.58
C LYS A 150 4.81 -14.56 -0.02
N VAL A 151 5.30 -15.18 1.05
CA VAL A 151 6.63 -14.90 1.58
C VAL A 151 7.65 -15.57 0.66
N GLU A 152 8.52 -14.77 0.06
CA GLU A 152 9.59 -15.25 -0.82
C GLU A 152 10.93 -15.34 -0.09
N TYR A 153 11.12 -14.51 0.93
CA TYR A 153 12.34 -14.51 1.73
C TYR A 153 12.08 -14.02 3.15
N ILE A 154 12.78 -14.62 4.12
CA ILE A 154 12.79 -14.20 5.51
C ILE A 154 14.25 -13.97 5.90
N GLY A 155 14.53 -12.81 6.49
CA GLY A 155 15.86 -12.49 6.98
C GLY A 155 15.80 -11.80 8.33
N TYR A 156 16.94 -11.78 9.02
CA TYR A 156 17.14 -10.93 10.18
C TYR A 156 18.32 -9.99 9.94
N THR A 157 18.34 -8.84 10.62
CA THR A 157 19.41 -7.85 10.50
C THR A 157 19.65 -7.13 11.81
N LYS A 158 20.90 -6.72 12.04
CA LYS A 158 21.26 -5.78 13.11
C LYS A 158 21.13 -4.31 12.69
N ASN A 159 20.98 -4.06 11.37
CA ASN A 159 20.89 -2.73 10.77
C ASN A 159 19.56 -2.58 10.00
N PRO A 160 18.41 -2.40 10.69
CA PRO A 160 17.09 -2.42 10.07
C PRO A 160 16.80 -1.22 9.17
N SER A 161 17.43 -0.06 9.43
CA SER A 161 17.21 1.17 8.67
C SER A 161 17.86 1.17 7.29
N SER A 162 18.93 0.39 7.10
CA SER A 162 19.68 0.33 5.85
C SER A 162 19.50 -0.99 5.10
N ARG A 163 19.42 -2.14 5.79
CA ARG A 163 19.44 -3.46 5.11
C ARG A 163 18.30 -3.69 4.11
N PRO A 164 17.05 -3.26 4.36
CA PRO A 164 15.96 -3.46 3.39
C PRO A 164 16.01 -2.48 2.21
N THR A 165 16.73 -1.37 2.32
CA THR A 165 16.69 -0.23 1.38
C THR A 165 18.03 0.07 0.70
N ASN A 166 19.13 -0.53 1.16
CA ASN A 166 20.48 -0.36 0.61
C ASN A 166 20.74 -1.16 -0.67
N GLY A 167 19.73 -1.85 -1.20
CA GLY A 167 19.84 -2.62 -2.43
C GLY A 167 20.56 -3.97 -2.31
N ALA A 168 20.93 -4.43 -1.11
CA ALA A 168 21.52 -5.76 -0.92
C ALA A 168 20.60 -6.90 -1.42
N HIS A 169 19.29 -6.66 -1.46
CA HIS A 169 18.30 -7.56 -2.05
C HIS A 169 17.67 -7.00 -3.33
N ALA A 170 18.23 -5.95 -3.93
CA ALA A 170 17.69 -5.33 -5.14
C ALA A 170 17.56 -6.36 -6.26
N GLY A 171 18.58 -7.21 -6.50
CA GLY A 171 18.51 -8.25 -7.52
C GLY A 171 17.31 -9.18 -7.35
N LEU A 172 17.08 -9.70 -6.14
CA LEU A 172 15.93 -10.55 -5.84
C LEU A 172 14.60 -9.78 -5.99
N SER A 173 14.49 -8.58 -5.41
CA SER A 173 13.27 -7.77 -5.49
C SER A 173 12.94 -7.35 -6.92
N THR A 174 13.95 -7.01 -7.73
CA THR A 174 13.80 -6.66 -9.15
C THR A 174 13.39 -7.87 -9.96
N ILE A 175 13.99 -9.05 -9.75
CA ILE A 175 13.58 -10.29 -10.44
C ILE A 175 12.13 -10.63 -10.07
N LEU A 176 11.77 -10.60 -8.79
CA LEU A 176 10.40 -10.87 -8.35
C LEU A 176 9.40 -9.86 -8.93
N TYR A 177 9.76 -8.58 -8.95
CA TYR A 177 8.94 -7.54 -9.55
C TYR A 177 8.76 -7.75 -11.05
N ASN A 178 9.84 -8.06 -11.77
CA ASN A 178 9.82 -8.32 -13.19
C ASN A 178 9.01 -9.59 -13.51
N LEU A 179 9.22 -10.71 -12.81
CA LEU A 179 8.42 -11.93 -13.02
C LEU A 179 6.92 -11.68 -12.80
N MET A 180 6.55 -10.86 -11.82
CA MET A 180 5.15 -10.55 -11.53
C MET A 180 4.53 -9.53 -12.51
N THR A 181 5.37 -8.78 -13.25
CA THR A 181 4.92 -7.82 -14.27
C THR A 181 5.01 -8.36 -15.69
N SER A 182 6.01 -9.19 -15.99
CA SER A 182 6.29 -9.79 -17.30
C SER A 182 5.43 -11.02 -17.62
N ASN A 183 5.00 -11.81 -16.63
CA ASN A 183 4.10 -12.96 -16.86
C ASN A 183 2.66 -12.57 -17.26
N LYS A 184 2.44 -11.34 -17.75
CA LYS A 184 1.12 -10.75 -18.04
C LYS A 184 1.08 -9.97 -19.36
N ASN A 185 2.03 -10.21 -20.27
CA ASN A 185 1.91 -9.84 -21.68
C ASN A 185 1.51 -11.06 -22.50
#